data_AF-A0A1Q7QXV3-F1
#
_entry.id   AF-A0A1Q7QXV3-F1
#
_cell.length_a   1.000
_cell.length_b   1.000
_cell.length_c   1.000
_cell.angle_alpha   90.00
_cell.angle_beta   90.00
_cell.angle_gamma   90.00
#
_symmetry.space_group_name_H-M   'P 1'
#
loop_
_entity.id
_entity.type
_entity.pdbx_description
1 polymer ?
#
loop_
_entity_poly.entity_id
_entity_poly.type
_entity_poly.pdbx_seq_one_letter_code
_entity_poly.pdbx_strand_id
1 'polypeptide(L)'
;MRTLRPRSLTLLVCLFLSSIFLITSPHLVRAQSSELITARQDLVQAFQAIQTAEQLGASNADLLPLTAQLNTALQYEEAADLSLRQGNVTLSVQYAVQSINISTQVSSQAQGLASIAQTATVYRTALSYTLAIVLALLSALAILEVNRIRQLLRRRRLLKARIDYGGREHAT
;
A
#
# COMPACT_ATOMS: atom_id res chain seq x y z
N MET A 1 -35.11 65.06 11.54
CA MET A 1 -35.05 64.09 12.65
C MET A 1 -36.03 62.96 12.35
N ARG A 2 -35.55 61.82 11.83
CA ARG A 2 -36.39 60.66 11.49
C ARG A 2 -36.59 59.82 12.75
N THR A 3 -37.84 59.71 13.20
CA THR A 3 -38.25 58.89 14.33
C THR A 3 -38.08 57.40 13.98
N LEU A 4 -37.02 56.77 14.50
CA LEU A 4 -36.87 55.32 14.40
C LEU A 4 -38.04 54.66 15.14
N ARG A 5 -38.86 53.90 14.38
CA ARG A 5 -40.04 53.21 14.89
C ARG A 5 -39.64 52.23 16.01
N PRO A 6 -40.38 52.19 17.14
CA PRO A 6 -40.06 51.33 18.29
C PRO A 6 -40.08 49.83 17.95
N ARG A 7 -40.78 49.45 16.86
CA ARG A 7 -40.79 48.08 16.31
C ARG A 7 -39.44 47.65 15.71
N SER A 8 -38.63 48.60 15.24
CA SER A 8 -37.29 48.31 14.68
C SER A 8 -36.27 48.05 15.79
N LEU A 9 -36.40 48.74 16.93
CA LEU A 9 -35.53 48.56 18.09
C LEU A 9 -35.80 47.23 18.80
N THR A 10 -37.07 46.82 18.92
CA THR A 10 -37.44 45.53 19.51
C THR A 10 -36.94 44.35 18.68
N LEU A 11 -37.03 44.42 17.35
CA LEU A 11 -36.45 43.40 16.47
C LEU A 11 -34.93 43.34 16.59
N LEU A 12 -34.25 44.48 16.67
CA LEU A 12 -32.79 44.54 16.82
C LEU A 12 -32.34 43.94 18.16
N VAL A 13 -33.04 44.23 19.25
CA VAL A 13 -32.76 43.66 20.57
C VAL A 13 -33.03 42.15 20.60
N CYS A 14 -34.11 41.66 19.99
CA CYS A 14 -34.35 40.21 19.85
C CYS A 14 -33.26 39.53 19.02
N LEU A 15 -32.79 40.16 17.95
CA LEU A 15 -31.74 39.62 17.09
C LEU A 15 -30.40 39.56 17.85
N PHE A 16 -30.07 40.61 18.62
CA PHE A 16 -28.91 40.62 19.52
C PHE A 16 -29.00 39.55 20.62
N LEU A 17 -30.16 39.38 21.28
CA LEU A 17 -30.33 38.34 22.30
C LEU A 17 -30.22 36.92 21.69
N SER A 18 -30.78 36.70 20.50
CA SER A 18 -30.64 35.40 19.82
C SER A 18 -29.18 35.11 19.43
N SER A 19 -28.41 36.13 19.05
CA SER A 19 -26.98 36.01 18.75
C SER A 19 -26.15 35.60 19.97
N ILE A 20 -26.48 36.12 21.16
CA ILE A 20 -25.79 35.75 22.42
C ILE A 20 -26.09 34.29 22.80
N PHE A 21 -27.32 33.82 22.57
CA PHE A 21 -27.68 32.41 22.82
C PHE A 21 -26.99 31.42 21.86
N LEU A 22 -26.68 31.83 20.62
CA LEU A 22 -25.93 31.02 19.66
C LEU A 22 -24.44 30.86 20.01
N ILE A 23 -23.88 31.74 20.86
CA ILE A 23 -22.46 31.68 21.28
C ILE A 23 -22.25 30.76 22.50
N THR A 24 -23.32 30.36 23.18
CA THR A 24 -23.23 29.57 24.42
C THR A 24 -23.76 28.15 24.22
N SER A 25 -23.10 27.41 23.33
CA SER A 25 -23.07 25.96 23.49
C SER A 25 -21.93 25.65 24.46
N PRO A 26 -22.17 25.23 25.72
CA PRO A 26 -21.18 24.42 26.40
C PRO A 26 -21.19 23.07 25.69
N HIS A 27 -20.52 22.99 24.54
CA HIS A 27 -19.95 21.72 24.18
C HIS A 27 -18.97 21.40 25.32
N LEU A 28 -19.40 20.55 26.25
CA LEU A 28 -18.47 19.68 26.94
C LEU A 28 -17.85 18.80 25.84
N VAL A 29 -16.94 19.38 25.06
CA VAL A 29 -15.88 18.61 24.44
C VAL A 29 -15.11 18.11 25.64
N ARG A 30 -15.41 16.89 26.06
CA ARG A 30 -14.45 16.07 26.78
C ARG A 30 -13.21 16.12 25.90
N ALA A 31 -12.27 16.99 26.23
CA ALA A 31 -11.12 17.26 25.39
C ALA A 31 -10.35 15.94 25.29
N GLN A 32 -10.58 15.20 24.21
CA GLN A 32 -9.61 14.20 23.78
C GLN A 32 -8.30 14.96 23.69
N SER A 33 -7.32 14.56 24.49
CA SER A 33 -6.01 15.15 24.40
C SER A 33 -5.53 14.97 22.95
N SER A 34 -4.91 16.00 22.36
CA SER A 34 -4.41 15.95 20.98
C SER A 34 -3.61 14.67 20.72
N GLU A 35 -2.88 14.24 21.74
CA GLU A 35 -2.05 13.05 21.76
C GLU A 35 -2.86 11.75 21.65
N LEU A 36 -4.07 11.67 22.23
CA LEU A 36 -4.91 10.48 22.12
C LEU A 36 -5.45 10.32 20.69
N ILE A 37 -5.80 11.44 20.04
CA ILE A 37 -6.21 11.45 18.63
C ILE A 37 -5.04 11.02 17.74
N THR A 38 -3.86 11.62 17.96
CA THR A 38 -2.65 11.25 17.22
C THR A 38 -2.27 9.79 17.44
N ALA A 39 -2.34 9.28 18.67
CA ALA A 39 -2.08 7.88 18.99
C ALA A 39 -2.97 6.92 18.18
N ARG A 40 -4.27 7.22 18.05
CA ARG A 40 -5.20 6.43 17.24
C ARG A 40 -4.84 6.47 15.76
N GLN A 41 -4.51 7.65 15.25
CA GLN A 41 -4.13 7.82 13.86
C GLN A 41 -2.85 7.06 13.53
N ASP A 42 -1.83 7.16 14.38
CA ASP A 42 -0.55 6.47 14.20
C ASP A 42 -0.69 4.95 14.34
N LEU A 43 -1.55 4.47 15.24
CA LEU A 43 -1.91 3.06 15.32
C LEU A 43 -2.47 2.54 13.99
N VAL A 44 -3.44 3.26 13.41
CA VAL A 44 -4.04 2.88 12.12
C VAL A 44 -2.97 2.89 11.02
N GLN A 45 -2.10 3.91 10.98
CA GLN A 45 -1.00 3.95 10.02
C GLN A 45 -0.02 2.79 10.19
N ALA A 46 0.30 2.40 11.42
CA ALA A 46 1.19 1.28 11.71
C ALA A 46 0.58 -0.06 11.28
N PHE A 47 -0.73 -0.27 11.50
CA PHE A 47 -1.46 -1.43 10.97
C PHE A 47 -1.40 -1.48 9.44
N GLN A 48 -1.67 -0.35 8.78
CA GLN A 48 -1.59 -0.26 7.31
C GLN A 48 -0.17 -0.53 6.79
N ALA A 49 0.85 -0.05 7.49
CA ALA A 49 2.25 -0.30 7.14
C ALA A 49 2.61 -1.79 7.23
N ILE A 50 2.19 -2.48 8.30
CA ILE A 50 2.37 -3.94 8.43
C ILE A 50 1.65 -4.68 7.30
N GLN A 51 0.38 -4.33 7.04
CA GLN A 51 -0.40 -4.96 5.97
C GLN A 51 0.24 -4.74 4.59
N THR A 52 0.79 -3.55 4.35
CA THR A 52 1.51 -3.24 3.10
C THR A 52 2.79 -4.08 2.99
N ALA A 53 3.54 -4.23 4.08
CA ALA A 53 4.73 -5.06 4.11
C ALA A 53 4.42 -6.54 3.81
N GLU A 54 3.34 -7.07 4.41
CA GLU A 54 2.85 -8.42 4.14
C GLU A 54 2.47 -8.61 2.66
N GLN A 55 1.72 -7.66 2.09
CA GLN A 55 1.33 -7.69 0.68
C GLN A 55 2.52 -7.66 -0.28
N LEU A 56 3.61 -6.97 0.09
CA LEU A 56 4.85 -6.92 -0.69
C LEU A 56 5.73 -8.17 -0.49
N GLY A 57 5.33 -9.09 0.38
CA GLY A 57 6.00 -10.37 0.59
C GLY A 57 7.01 -10.38 1.74
N ALA A 58 6.90 -9.46 2.70
CA ALA A 58 7.68 -9.54 3.94
C ALA A 58 7.36 -10.83 4.70
N SER A 59 8.36 -11.41 5.37
CA SER A 59 8.18 -12.70 6.04
C SER A 59 7.35 -12.55 7.32
N ASN A 60 6.50 -13.55 7.61
CA ASN A 60 5.74 -13.56 8.86
C ASN A 60 6.63 -13.55 10.11
N ALA A 61 7.85 -14.10 10.03
CA ALA A 61 8.81 -14.08 11.12
C ALA A 61 9.27 -12.65 11.46
N ASP A 62 9.42 -11.80 10.45
CA ASP A 62 9.82 -10.40 10.61
C ASP A 62 8.63 -9.51 11.04
N LEU A 63 7.40 -9.86 10.64
CA LEU A 63 6.18 -9.11 10.98
C LEU A 63 5.64 -9.43 12.39
N LEU A 64 5.78 -10.67 12.86
CA LEU A 64 5.34 -11.11 14.19
C LEU A 64 5.78 -10.18 15.35
N PRO A 65 7.07 -9.81 15.48
CA PRO A 65 7.50 -8.90 16.53
C PRO A 65 6.88 -7.50 16.39
N LEU A 66 6.63 -7.03 15.17
CA LEU A 66 5.97 -5.74 14.92
C LEU A 66 4.51 -5.78 15.36
N THR A 67 3.80 -6.88 15.09
CA THR A 67 2.41 -7.08 15.55
C THR A 67 2.34 -7.12 17.08
N ALA A 68 3.29 -7.78 17.74
CA ALA A 68 3.35 -7.80 19.21
C ALA A 68 3.60 -6.40 19.80
N GLN A 69 4.48 -5.61 19.19
CA GLN A 69 4.69 -4.21 19.58
C GLN A 69 3.43 -3.38 19.35
N LEU A 70 2.73 -3.58 18.23
CA LEU A 70 1.51 -2.85 17.92
C LEU A 70 0.37 -3.15 18.90
N ASN A 71 0.27 -4.41 19.36
CA ASN A 71 -0.65 -4.77 20.44
C ASN A 71 -0.31 -4.05 21.75
N THR A 72 0.99 -3.85 22.02
CA THR A 72 1.44 -3.08 23.19
C THR A 72 1.07 -1.61 23.05
N ALA A 73 1.22 -1.03 21.85
CA ALA A 73 0.76 0.33 21.57
C ALA A 73 -0.75 0.49 21.78
N LEU A 74 -1.53 -0.49 21.31
CA LEU A 74 -2.99 -0.50 21.49
C LEU A 74 -3.37 -0.53 22.98
N GLN A 75 -2.70 -1.32 23.80
CA GLN A 75 -2.91 -1.34 25.25
C GLN A 75 -2.64 0.03 25.89
N TYR A 76 -1.63 0.76 25.41
CA TYR A 76 -1.37 2.12 25.88
C TYR A 76 -2.43 3.12 25.42
N GLU A 77 -2.98 3.00 24.21
CA GLU A 77 -4.11 3.83 23.78
C GLU A 77 -5.36 3.57 24.63
N GLU A 78 -5.66 2.31 24.93
CA GLU A 78 -6.77 1.95 25.82
C GLU A 78 -6.56 2.50 27.23
N ALA A 79 -5.35 2.40 27.78
CA ALA A 79 -4.99 2.96 29.08
C ALA A 79 -5.09 4.50 29.09
N ALA A 80 -4.76 5.15 27.97
CA ALA A 80 -4.90 6.59 27.81
C ALA A 80 -6.38 7.01 27.81
N ASP A 81 -7.23 6.34 27.03
CA ASP A 81 -8.67 6.61 26.99
C ASP A 81 -9.33 6.37 28.36
N LEU A 82 -8.95 5.29 29.06
CA LEU A 82 -9.42 5.04 30.43
C LEU A 82 -9.00 6.16 31.39
N SER A 83 -7.74 6.60 31.34
CA SER A 83 -7.23 7.68 32.18
C SER A 83 -7.94 9.00 31.91
N LEU A 84 -8.22 9.30 30.64
CA LEU A 84 -9.00 10.47 30.25
C LEU A 84 -10.44 10.39 30.76
N ARG A 85 -11.05 9.20 30.70
CA ARG A 85 -12.41 8.98 31.23
C ARG A 85 -12.46 9.19 32.75
N GLN A 86 -11.39 8.87 33.45
CA GLN A 86 -11.24 9.10 34.90
C GLN A 86 -10.88 10.55 35.26
N GLY A 87 -10.66 11.43 34.27
CA GLY A 87 -10.29 12.84 34.48
C GLY A 87 -8.79 13.06 34.72
N ASN A 88 -7.96 12.02 34.59
CA ASN A 88 -6.52 12.13 34.74
C ASN A 88 -5.84 12.41 33.39
N VAL A 89 -5.84 13.69 33.00
CA VAL A 89 -5.31 14.15 31.70
C VAL A 89 -3.81 13.89 31.58
N THR A 90 -3.03 14.06 32.65
CA THR A 90 -1.58 13.83 32.64
C THR A 90 -1.23 12.38 32.34
N LEU A 91 -1.89 11.42 33.02
CA LEU A 91 -1.70 9.99 32.73
C LEU A 91 -2.18 9.63 31.33
N SER A 92 -3.31 10.19 30.89
CA SER A 92 -3.80 10.00 29.52
C SER A 92 -2.74 10.40 28.48
N VAL A 93 -2.13 11.57 28.65
CA VAL A 93 -1.09 12.06 27.74
C VAL A 93 0.14 11.15 27.78
N GLN A 94 0.57 10.71 28.95
CA GLN A 94 1.73 9.81 29.07
C GLN A 94 1.53 8.50 28.31
N TYR A 95 0.38 7.85 28.49
CA TYR A 95 0.06 6.62 27.78
C TYR A 95 -0.13 6.85 26.27
N ALA A 96 -0.78 7.95 25.88
CA ALA A 96 -0.93 8.31 24.47
C ALA A 96 0.42 8.51 23.77
N VAL A 97 1.37 9.18 24.43
CA VAL A 97 2.74 9.35 23.91
C VAL A 97 3.47 8.02 23.76
N GLN A 98 3.28 7.07 24.69
CA GLN A 98 3.86 5.73 24.55
C GLN A 98 3.27 4.98 23.35
N SER A 99 1.95 5.05 23.16
CA SER A 99 1.28 4.49 21.99
C SER A 99 1.83 5.10 20.68
N ILE A 100 1.98 6.42 20.62
CA ILE A 100 2.56 7.14 19.47
C ILE A 100 3.97 6.63 19.17
N ASN A 101 4.85 6.58 20.18
CA ASN A 101 6.25 6.20 19.99
C ASN A 101 6.37 4.78 19.43
N ILE A 102 5.62 3.83 20.00
CA ILE A 102 5.63 2.45 19.52
C ILE A 102 5.01 2.36 18.13
N SER A 103 3.87 3.02 17.87
CA SER A 103 3.20 2.95 16.56
C SER A 103 4.05 3.55 15.44
N THR A 104 4.69 4.69 15.69
CA THR A 104 5.60 5.33 14.72
C THR A 104 6.83 4.47 14.45
N GLN A 105 7.42 3.86 15.49
CA GLN A 105 8.52 2.92 15.33
C GLN A 105 8.11 1.69 14.51
N VAL A 106 6.96 1.08 14.83
CA VAL A 106 6.41 -0.06 14.10
C VAL A 106 6.15 0.29 12.64
N SER A 107 5.54 1.46 12.38
CA SER A 107 5.28 1.94 11.02
C SER A 107 6.57 2.08 10.22
N SER A 108 7.61 2.71 10.80
CA SER A 108 8.91 2.86 10.16
C SER A 108 9.58 1.50 9.85
N GLN A 109 9.55 0.58 10.81
CA GLN A 109 10.14 -0.75 10.63
C GLN A 109 9.37 -1.57 9.58
N ALA A 110 8.05 -1.51 9.58
CA ALA A 110 7.21 -2.17 8.59
C ALA A 110 7.44 -1.62 7.18
N GLN A 111 7.57 -0.30 7.02
CA GLN A 111 7.94 0.32 5.75
C GLN A 111 9.34 -0.14 5.27
N GLY A 112 10.28 -0.29 6.20
CA GLY A 112 11.59 -0.89 5.91
C GLY A 112 11.46 -2.29 5.34
N LEU A 113 10.71 -3.18 6.01
CA LEU A 113 10.44 -4.54 5.53
C LEU A 113 9.73 -4.55 4.17
N ALA A 114 8.76 -3.67 3.98
CA ALA A 114 8.04 -3.49 2.72
C ALA A 114 9.01 -3.15 1.58
N SER A 115 9.95 -2.21 1.79
CA SER A 115 10.95 -1.83 0.79
C SER A 115 11.90 -2.97 0.42
N ILE A 116 12.30 -3.78 1.40
CA ILE A 116 13.17 -4.95 1.20
C ILE A 116 12.41 -6.03 0.40
N ALA A 117 11.16 -6.30 0.76
CA ALA A 117 10.34 -7.30 0.06
C ALA A 117 10.01 -6.87 -1.39
N GLN A 118 9.72 -5.58 -1.59
CA GLN A 118 9.46 -5.01 -2.91
C GLN A 118 10.68 -5.11 -3.83
N THR A 119 11.87 -4.75 -3.36
CA THR A 119 13.10 -4.82 -4.16
C THR A 119 13.43 -6.27 -4.56
N ALA A 120 13.24 -7.22 -3.66
CA ALA A 120 13.40 -8.65 -3.96
C ALA A 120 12.44 -9.13 -5.07
N THR A 121 11.20 -8.65 -5.05
CA THR A 121 10.16 -9.00 -6.04
C THR A 121 10.43 -8.38 -7.42
N VAL A 122 10.86 -7.12 -7.46
CA VAL A 122 11.23 -6.43 -8.71
C VAL A 122 12.42 -7.11 -9.38
N TYR A 123 13.42 -7.53 -8.59
CA TYR A 123 14.59 -8.21 -9.15
C TYR A 123 14.21 -9.56 -9.79
N ARG A 124 13.37 -10.35 -9.13
CA ARG A 124 12.89 -11.65 -9.66
C ARG A 124 12.08 -11.49 -10.94
N THR A 125 11.18 -10.51 -10.98
CA THR A 125 10.35 -10.25 -12.17
C THR A 125 11.20 -9.75 -13.34
N ALA A 126 12.14 -8.82 -13.12
CA ALA A 126 13.06 -8.36 -14.16
C ALA A 126 13.90 -9.50 -14.76
N LEU A 127 14.43 -10.40 -13.93
CA LEU A 127 15.15 -11.59 -14.42
C LEU A 127 14.24 -12.52 -15.23
N SER A 128 12.99 -12.74 -14.78
CA SER A 128 12.06 -13.61 -15.51
C SER A 128 11.68 -13.05 -16.88
N TYR A 129 11.44 -11.75 -16.99
CA TYR A 129 11.10 -11.10 -18.27
C TYR A 129 12.29 -11.09 -19.23
N THR A 130 13.48 -10.80 -18.74
CA THR A 130 14.71 -10.84 -19.57
C THR A 130 14.99 -12.24 -20.08
N LEU A 131 14.87 -13.27 -19.23
CA LEU A 131 14.98 -14.67 -19.64
C LEU A 131 13.90 -15.05 -20.67
N ALA A 132 12.66 -14.59 -20.49
CA ALA A 132 11.58 -14.86 -21.44
C ALA A 132 11.89 -14.26 -22.83
N ILE A 133 12.42 -13.04 -22.89
CA ILE A 133 12.83 -12.40 -24.15
C ILE A 133 13.96 -13.20 -24.81
N VAL A 134 14.98 -13.59 -24.05
CA VAL A 134 16.10 -14.39 -24.56
C VAL A 134 15.61 -15.73 -25.10
N LEU A 135 14.75 -16.43 -24.37
CA LEU A 135 14.16 -17.70 -24.81
C LEU A 135 13.27 -17.54 -26.04
N ALA A 136 12.51 -16.45 -26.13
CA ALA A 136 11.70 -16.17 -27.31
C ALA A 136 12.56 -15.96 -28.56
N LEU A 137 13.68 -15.23 -28.43
CA LEU A 137 14.64 -15.04 -29.52
C LEU A 137 15.31 -16.35 -29.93
N LEU A 138 15.75 -17.17 -28.96
CA LEU A 138 16.33 -18.47 -29.24
C LEU A 138 15.34 -19.42 -29.93
N SER A 139 14.07 -19.41 -29.49
CA SER A 139 13.00 -20.19 -30.11
C SER A 139 12.74 -19.75 -31.56
N ALA A 140 12.68 -18.43 -31.81
CA ALA A 140 12.51 -17.89 -33.16
C ALA A 140 13.67 -18.29 -34.08
N LEU A 141 14.92 -18.22 -33.59
CA LEU A 141 16.11 -18.67 -34.33
C LEU A 141 16.06 -20.18 -34.61
N ALA A 142 15.70 -20.99 -33.62
CA ALA A 142 15.58 -22.44 -33.79
C ALA A 142 14.53 -22.81 -34.86
N ILE A 143 13.39 -22.13 -34.91
CA ILE A 143 12.37 -22.34 -35.95
C ILE A 143 12.94 -22.02 -37.35
N LEU A 144 13.68 -20.91 -37.47
CA LEU A 144 14.32 -20.52 -38.74
C LEU A 144 15.34 -21.57 -39.19
N GLU A 145 16.19 -22.05 -38.28
CA GLU A 145 17.19 -23.07 -38.59
C GLU A 145 16.55 -24.41 -38.96
N VAL A 146 15.54 -24.86 -38.22
CA VAL A 146 14.80 -26.10 -38.54
C VAL A 146 14.15 -26.00 -39.92
N ASN A 147 13.56 -24.85 -40.26
CA ASN A 147 12.96 -24.66 -41.57
C ASN A 147 14.02 -24.65 -42.69
N ARG A 148 15.17 -24.01 -42.45
CA ARG A 148 16.31 -23.97 -43.37
C ARG A 148 16.90 -25.37 -43.60
N ILE A 149 17.07 -26.16 -42.55
CA ILE A 149 17.53 -27.56 -42.62
C ILE A 149 16.52 -28.43 -43.36
N ARG A 150 15.22 -28.30 -43.08
CA ARG A 150 14.16 -29.01 -43.81
C ARG A 150 14.16 -28.68 -45.30
N GLN A 151 14.34 -27.41 -45.66
CA GLN A 151 14.45 -26.99 -47.06
C GLN A 151 15.67 -27.60 -47.76
N LEU A 152 16.84 -27.62 -47.09
CA LEU A 152 18.05 -28.25 -47.62
C LEU A 152 17.87 -29.76 -47.82
N LEU A 153 17.27 -30.46 -46.85
CA LEU A 153 16.98 -31.88 -46.96
C LEU A 153 16.00 -32.19 -48.09
N ARG A 154 14.94 -31.38 -48.28
CA ARG A 154 14.01 -31.51 -49.41
C ARG A 154 14.73 -31.34 -50.75
N ARG A 155 15.59 -30.32 -50.90
CA ARG A 155 16.39 -30.12 -52.12
C ARG A 155 17.30 -31.30 -52.42
N ARG A 156 18.00 -31.84 -51.42
CA ARG A 156 18.85 -33.04 -51.59
C ARG A 156 18.06 -34.27 -52.03
N ARG A 157 16.87 -34.49 -51.46
CA ARG A 157 15.99 -35.61 -51.85
C ARG A 157 15.50 -35.47 -53.30
N LEU A 158 15.10 -34.26 -53.72
CA LEU A 158 14.67 -34.00 -55.09
C LEU A 158 15.81 -34.22 -56.11
N LEU A 159 17.03 -33.77 -55.78
CA LEU A 159 18.21 -34.01 -56.63
C LEU A 159 18.54 -35.50 -56.75
N LYS A 160 18.49 -36.25 -55.65
CA LYS A 160 18.71 -37.70 -55.68
C LYS A 160 17.65 -38.42 -56.53
N ALA A 161 16.38 -38.05 -56.38
CA ALA A 161 15.29 -38.61 -57.20
C ALA A 161 15.45 -38.31 -58.69
N ARG A 162 15.93 -37.11 -59.05
CA ARG A 162 16.22 -36.74 -60.44
C ARG A 162 17.35 -37.57 -61.05
N ILE A 163 18.41 -37.83 -60.28
CA ILE A 163 19.55 -38.66 -60.73
C ILE A 163 19.11 -40.12 -60.91
N ASP A 164 18.32 -40.67 -59.97
CA ASP A 164 17.80 -42.04 -60.10
C ASP A 164 16.86 -42.20 -61.30
N TYR A 165 16.07 -41.16 -61.64
CA TYR A 165 15.18 -41.20 -62.80
C TYR A 165 15.94 -41.05 -64.13
N GLY A 166 16.88 -40.09 -64.22
CA GLY A 166 17.71 -39.91 -65.41
C GLY A 166 18.69 -41.07 -65.67
N GLY A 167 19.16 -41.74 -64.60
CA GLY A 167 19.97 -42.95 -64.73
C GLY A 167 19.21 -44.17 -65.28
N ARG A 168 17.88 -44.20 -65.15
CA ARG A 168 17.04 -45.27 -65.73
C ARG A 168 16.73 -45.06 -67.20
N GLU A 169 16.63 -43.82 -67.68
CA GLU A 169 16.40 -43.52 -69.10
C GLU A 169 17.63 -43.81 -69.99
N HIS A 170 18.83 -43.88 -69.42
CA HIS A 170 20.06 -44.20 -70.15
C HIS A 170 20.52 -45.67 -70.03
N ALA A 171 19.75 -46.52 -69.33
CA ALA A 171 20.07 -47.93 -69.09
C ALA A 171 19.20 -48.91 -69.91
N THR A 172 18.39 -48.40 -70.84
CA THR A 172 17.63 -49.17 -71.85
C THR A 172 18.17 -48.89 -73.23
#